data_AF-A0AAX0L8W2-F1
#
_entry.id   AF-A0AAX0L8W2-F1
#
_cell.length_a   1.000
_cell.length_b   1.000
_cell.length_c   1.000
_cell.angle_alpha   90.00
_cell.angle_beta   90.00
_cell.angle_gamma   90.00
#
_symmetry.space_group_name_H-M   'P 1'
#
loop_
_entity.id
_entity.type
_entity.pdbx_description
1 polymer ?
#
loop_
_entity_poly.entity_id
_entity_poly.type
_entity_poly.pdbx_seq_one_letter_code
_entity_poly.pdbx_strand_id
1 'polypeptide(L)'
;MQEILDLETKQENEILKIIKNETIDEASIQKLINTGKKDILIHLARHQKLTQEHISTMIENSPYMGIKMIVKNQEISSENKELILKKMNKMPKLYEELLQDAKELKW
;
A
#
# COMPACT_ATOMS: atom_id res chain seq x y z
N MET A 1 -16.82 -17.32 -13.91
CA MET A 1 -15.41 -17.43 -13.51
C MET A 1 -14.77 -16.10 -13.81
N GLN A 2 -14.40 -15.34 -12.78
CA GLN A 2 -13.60 -14.13 -12.95
C GLN A 2 -12.22 -14.64 -13.40
N GLU A 3 -11.79 -14.28 -14.60
CA GLU A 3 -10.44 -14.56 -15.08
C GLU A 3 -9.48 -14.01 -14.03
N ILE A 4 -8.71 -14.90 -13.41
CA ILE A 4 -7.52 -14.52 -12.64
C ILE A 4 -6.60 -13.91 -13.69
N LEU A 5 -6.68 -12.59 -13.85
CA LEU A 5 -5.84 -11.87 -14.79
C LEU A 5 -4.41 -12.16 -14.35
N ASP A 6 -3.63 -12.83 -15.20
CA ASP A 6 -2.26 -13.24 -14.87
C ASP A 6 -1.32 -12.02 -14.96
N LEU A 7 -1.60 -11.04 -14.11
CA LEU A 7 -0.99 -9.72 -14.03
C LEU A 7 0.51 -9.80 -13.85
N GLU A 8 1.01 -10.88 -13.24
CA GLU A 8 2.44 -11.11 -12.97
C GLU A 8 3.25 -11.30 -14.26
N THR A 9 2.62 -11.73 -15.36
CA THR A 9 3.27 -11.94 -16.67
C THR A 9 3.26 -10.68 -17.55
N LYS A 10 2.50 -9.66 -17.17
CA LYS A 10 2.39 -8.41 -17.93
C LYS A 10 3.60 -7.50 -17.69
N GLN A 11 3.87 -6.62 -18.66
CA GLN A 11 4.84 -5.56 -18.47
C GLN A 11 4.36 -4.63 -17.35
N GLU A 12 5.30 -4.11 -16.55
CA GLU A 12 4.97 -3.28 -15.39
C GLU A 12 4.11 -2.07 -15.75
N ASN A 13 4.40 -1.39 -16.87
CA ASN A 13 3.61 -0.26 -17.34
C ASN A 13 2.14 -0.62 -17.65
N GLU A 14 1.86 -1.84 -18.07
CA GLU A 14 0.48 -2.32 -18.26
C GLU A 14 -0.20 -2.56 -16.93
N ILE A 15 0.50 -3.19 -15.99
CA ILE A 15 0.00 -3.42 -14.63
C ILE A 15 -0.37 -2.07 -13.97
N LEU A 16 0.50 -1.06 -14.07
CA LEU A 16 0.23 0.27 -13.50
C LEU A 16 -1.01 0.94 -14.11
N LYS A 17 -1.25 0.76 -15.42
CA LYS A 17 -2.45 1.26 -16.09
C LYS A 17 -3.71 0.54 -15.58
N ILE A 18 -3.65 -0.77 -15.40
CA ILE A 18 -4.76 -1.57 -14.87
C ILE A 18 -5.08 -1.14 -13.44
N ILE A 19 -4.07 -1.06 -12.56
CA ILE A 19 -4.23 -0.60 -11.17
C ILE A 19 -4.87 0.79 -11.10
N LYS A 20 -4.59 1.67 -12.06
CA LYS A 20 -5.14 3.03 -12.05
C LYS A 20 -6.59 3.10 -12.52
N ASN A 21 -6.98 2.28 -13.50
CA ASN A 21 -8.21 2.46 -14.27
C ASN A 21 -9.28 1.40 -13.99
N GLU A 22 -8.91 0.27 -13.39
CA GLU A 22 -9.79 -0.88 -13.19
C GLU A 22 -9.85 -1.25 -11.71
N THR A 23 -10.93 -1.93 -11.30
CA THR A 23 -11.00 -2.55 -9.97
C THR A 23 -10.37 -3.92 -10.03
N ILE A 24 -9.35 -4.16 -9.21
CA ILE A 24 -8.66 -5.44 -9.11
C ILE A 24 -9.21 -6.22 -7.91
N ASP A 25 -9.37 -7.53 -8.07
CA ASP A 25 -9.82 -8.40 -6.98
C ASP A 25 -8.73 -8.58 -5.90
N GLU A 26 -9.15 -8.97 -4.70
CA GLU A 26 -8.26 -9.06 -3.55
C GLU A 26 -7.11 -10.06 -3.75
N ALA A 27 -7.37 -11.21 -4.38
CA ALA A 27 -6.34 -12.22 -4.63
C ALA A 27 -5.27 -11.71 -5.60
N SER A 28 -5.67 -11.00 -6.66
CA SER A 28 -4.76 -10.36 -7.60
C SER A 28 -3.96 -9.22 -6.95
N ILE A 29 -4.59 -8.42 -6.07
CA ILE A 29 -3.87 -7.40 -5.28
C ILE A 29 -2.80 -8.06 -4.41
N GLN A 30 -3.13 -9.14 -3.69
CA GLN A 30 -2.17 -9.82 -2.83
C GLN A 30 -0.95 -10.35 -3.61
N LYS A 31 -1.18 -10.94 -4.80
CA LYS A 31 -0.07 -11.36 -5.69
C LYS A 31 0.83 -10.19 -6.07
N LEU A 32 0.22 -9.07 -6.48
CA LEU A 32 0.95 -7.86 -6.83
C LEU A 32 1.75 -7.29 -5.64
N ILE A 33 1.20 -7.33 -4.42
CA ILE A 33 1.92 -6.95 -3.20
C ILE A 33 3.16 -7.82 -3.00
N ASN A 34 3.01 -9.13 -3.18
CA ASN A 34 4.10 -10.10 -2.99
C ASN A 34 5.25 -9.93 -4.00
N THR A 35 5.03 -9.24 -5.13
CA THR A 35 6.13 -8.89 -6.05
C THR A 35 7.14 -7.91 -5.44
N GLY A 36 6.74 -7.15 -4.41
CA GLY A 36 7.59 -6.14 -3.75
C GLY A 36 7.98 -4.94 -4.62
N LYS A 37 7.42 -4.83 -5.83
CA LYS A 37 7.78 -3.78 -6.79
C LYS A 37 7.27 -2.42 -6.31
N LYS A 38 8.19 -1.47 -6.11
CA LYS A 38 7.92 -0.18 -5.47
C LYS A 38 6.78 0.59 -6.14
N ASP A 39 6.80 0.71 -7.48
CA ASP A 39 5.80 1.49 -8.21
C ASP A 39 4.42 0.84 -8.17
N ILE A 40 4.37 -0.49 -8.22
CA ILE A 40 3.14 -1.28 -8.04
C ILE A 40 2.56 -1.02 -6.64
N LEU A 41 3.36 -1.15 -5.58
CA LEU A 41 2.90 -0.90 -4.20
C LEU A 41 2.36 0.53 -4.03
N ILE A 42 3.04 1.54 -4.60
CA ILE A 42 2.57 2.93 -4.56
C ILE A 42 1.23 3.09 -5.27
N HIS A 43 1.05 2.48 -6.45
CA HIS A 43 -0.19 2.59 -7.22
C HIS A 43 -1.34 1.84 -6.56
N LEU A 44 -1.09 0.66 -5.99
CA LEU A 44 -2.09 -0.09 -5.24
C LEU A 44 -2.64 0.74 -4.07
N ALA A 45 -1.76 1.28 -3.22
CA ALA A 45 -2.16 2.12 -2.09
C ALA A 45 -2.88 3.41 -2.51
N ARG A 46 -2.62 3.89 -3.74
CA ARG A 46 -3.23 5.13 -4.24
C ARG A 46 -4.61 4.91 -4.85
N HIS A 47 -4.80 3.83 -5.61
CA HIS A 47 -5.91 3.67 -6.54
C HIS A 47 -6.85 2.51 -6.20
N GLN A 48 -6.42 1.54 -5.40
CA GLN A 48 -7.23 0.38 -5.05
C GLN A 48 -7.73 0.46 -3.62
N LYS A 49 -8.84 -0.20 -3.35
CA LYS A 49 -9.34 -0.43 -1.99
C LYS A 49 -8.58 -1.62 -1.40
N LEU A 50 -7.79 -1.37 -0.38
CA LEU A 50 -7.01 -2.42 0.28
C LEU A 50 -7.76 -2.99 1.49
N THR A 51 -7.61 -4.29 1.72
CA THR A 51 -8.01 -4.92 2.98
C THR A 51 -6.99 -4.59 4.07
N GLN A 52 -7.35 -4.81 5.33
CA GLN A 52 -6.39 -4.62 6.43
C GLN A 52 -5.21 -5.61 6.35
N GLU A 53 -5.43 -6.81 5.80
CA GLU A 53 -4.37 -7.78 5.54
C GLU A 53 -3.39 -7.28 4.48
N HIS A 54 -3.89 -6.76 3.35
CA HIS A 54 -3.07 -6.12 2.32
C HIS A 54 -2.22 -4.98 2.90
N ILE A 55 -2.85 -4.11 3.69
CA ILE A 55 -2.17 -2.98 4.33
C ILE A 55 -1.05 -3.48 5.24
N SER A 56 -1.32 -4.49 6.09
CA SER A 56 -0.32 -5.07 6.99
C SER A 56 0.91 -5.59 6.22
N THR A 57 0.69 -6.38 5.16
CA THR A 57 1.78 -6.87 4.30
C THR A 57 2.54 -5.72 3.61
N MET A 58 1.83 -4.69 3.16
CA MET A 58 2.44 -3.54 2.50
C MET A 58 3.25 -2.68 3.45
N ILE A 59 2.88 -2.57 4.74
CA ILE A 59 3.64 -1.76 5.71
C ILE A 59 5.07 -2.26 5.80
N GLU A 60 5.29 -3.57 5.83
CA GLU A 60 6.64 -4.14 5.94
C GLU A 60 7.49 -3.83 4.71
N ASN A 61 6.92 -3.99 3.53
CA ASN A 61 7.65 -4.03 2.26
C ASN A 61 7.65 -2.72 1.46
N SER A 62 6.76 -1.78 1.78
CA SER A 62 6.61 -0.55 1.01
C SER A 62 7.71 0.48 1.27
N PRO A 63 8.12 1.23 0.23
CA PRO A 63 8.93 2.43 0.41
C PRO A 63 8.11 3.53 1.11
N TYR A 64 8.79 4.60 1.53
CA TYR A 64 8.16 5.78 2.15
C TYR A 64 6.91 6.25 1.39
N MET A 65 7.00 6.38 0.06
CA MET A 65 5.88 6.85 -0.76
C MET A 65 4.67 5.91 -0.69
N GLY A 66 4.88 4.59 -0.61
CA GLY A 66 3.80 3.62 -0.44
C GLY A 66 3.09 3.80 0.90
N ILE A 67 3.87 3.93 1.99
CA ILE A 67 3.34 4.23 3.33
C ILE A 67 2.56 5.55 3.33
N LYS A 68 3.09 6.60 2.69
CA LYS A 68 2.42 7.89 2.56
C LYS A 68 1.07 7.77 1.84
N MET A 69 0.98 6.96 0.79
CA MET A 69 -0.29 6.72 0.08
C MET A 69 -1.27 5.92 0.94
N ILE A 70 -0.82 4.92 1.69
CA ILE A 70 -1.66 4.18 2.64
C ILE A 70 -2.29 5.16 3.64
N VAL A 71 -1.48 5.99 4.30
CA VAL A 71 -1.94 6.97 5.30
C VAL A 71 -2.97 7.95 4.74
N LYS A 72 -2.80 8.40 3.49
CA LYS A 72 -3.67 9.42 2.89
C LYS A 72 -4.95 8.88 2.28
N ASN A 73 -4.94 7.65 1.76
CA ASN A 73 -6.00 7.16 0.88
C ASN A 73 -6.75 5.94 1.42
N GLN A 74 -6.25 5.30 2.48
CA GLN A 74 -6.83 4.05 2.98
C GLN A 74 -7.46 4.23 4.36
N GLU A 75 -8.48 3.43 4.64
CA GLU A 75 -8.95 3.23 6.01
C GLU A 75 -8.00 2.28 6.73
N ILE A 76 -7.53 2.66 7.93
CA ILE A 76 -6.49 1.94 8.65
C ILE A 76 -7.00 1.56 10.03
N SER A 77 -6.96 0.26 10.34
CA SER A 77 -7.25 -0.26 11.67
C SER A 77 -6.25 0.24 12.71
N SER A 78 -6.62 0.21 13.99
CA SER A 78 -5.70 0.57 15.08
C SER A 78 -4.41 -0.26 15.06
N GLU A 79 -4.51 -1.56 14.79
CA GLU A 79 -3.36 -2.45 14.68
C GLU A 79 -2.40 -2.02 13.56
N ASN A 80 -2.93 -1.71 12.38
CA ASN A 80 -2.10 -1.25 11.26
C ASN A 80 -1.51 0.15 11.52
N LYS A 81 -2.20 1.03 12.26
CA LYS A 81 -1.62 2.31 12.70
C LYS A 81 -0.42 2.09 13.62
N GLU A 82 -0.50 1.17 14.58
CA GLU A 82 0.63 0.83 15.45
C GLU A 82 1.82 0.28 14.65
N LEU A 83 1.58 -0.58 13.65
CA LEU A 83 2.62 -1.09 12.76
C LEU A 83 3.29 0.03 11.95
N ILE A 84 2.49 0.96 11.42
CA ILE A 84 2.99 2.14 10.70
C ILE A 84 3.86 2.99 11.63
N LEU A 85 3.36 3.34 12.82
CA LEU A 85 4.10 4.14 13.79
C LEU A 85 5.41 3.46 14.19
N LYS A 86 5.41 2.14 14.41
CA LYS A 86 6.62 1.36 14.70
C LYS A 86 7.64 1.45 13.56
N LYS A 87 7.19 1.39 12.30
CA LYS A 87 8.08 1.55 11.13
C LYS A 87 8.63 2.97 11.03
N MET A 88 7.77 3.99 11.19
CA MET A 88 8.14 5.39 11.11
C MET A 88 9.19 5.76 12.17
N ASN A 89 8.99 5.29 13.40
CA ASN A 89 9.89 5.54 14.53
C ASN A 89 11.28 4.88 14.37
N LYS A 90 11.43 3.86 13.51
CA LYS A 90 12.77 3.32 13.16
C LYS A 90 13.57 4.26 12.26
N MET A 91 12.90 5.17 11.54
CA MET A 91 13.51 6.11 10.60
C MET A 91 12.85 7.50 10.70
N PRO A 92 12.88 8.16 11.87
CA PRO A 92 12.03 9.32 12.15
C PRO A 92 12.26 10.50 11.21
N LYS A 93 13.51 10.72 10.75
CA LYS A 93 13.83 11.77 9.77
C LYS A 93 13.16 11.55 8.41
N LEU A 94 13.02 10.30 7.97
CA LEU A 94 12.35 9.97 6.70
C LEU A 94 10.83 10.18 6.81
N TYR A 95 10.27 9.96 8.00
CA TYR A 95 8.83 9.97 8.24
C TYR A 95 8.35 11.20 9.03
N GLU A 96 9.16 12.25 9.12
CA GLU A 96 8.90 13.42 9.98
C GLU A 96 7.52 14.04 9.73
N GLU A 97 7.17 14.28 8.46
CA GLU A 97 5.84 14.79 8.04
C GLU A 97 4.71 13.86 8.54
N LEU A 98 4.84 12.55 8.34
CA LEU A 98 3.78 11.61 8.68
C LEU A 98 3.65 11.37 10.20
N LEU A 99 4.76 11.47 10.93
CA LEU A 99 4.76 11.42 12.40
C LEU A 99 4.12 12.67 13.00
N GLN A 100 4.29 13.83 12.35
CA GLN A 100 3.61 15.07 12.73
C GLN A 100 2.09 14.92 12.51
N ASP A 101 1.68 14.50 11.31
CA ASP A 101 0.28 14.29 10.96
C ASP A 101 -0.40 13.30 11.93
N ALA A 102 0.26 12.18 12.25
CA ALA A 102 -0.27 11.18 13.17
C ALA A 102 -0.52 11.73 14.59
N LYS A 103 0.37 12.61 15.09
CA LYS A 103 0.18 13.28 16.40
C LYS A 103 -1.02 14.21 16.40
N GLU A 104 -1.21 14.98 15.32
CA GLU A 104 -2.31 15.93 15.18
C GLU A 104 -3.66 15.21 15.06
N LEU A 105 -3.67 14.08 14.35
CA LEU A 105 -4.83 13.21 14.18
C LEU A 105 -5.09 12.29 15.38
N LYS A 106 -4.23 12.32 16.42
CA LYS A 106 -4.30 11.46 17.61
C LYS A 106 -4.38 9.96 17.26
N TRP A 107 -3.55 9.53 16.32
CA TRP A 107 -3.40 8.12 15.96
C TRP A 107 -2.66 7.32 17.02
#